data_AF-A0ABD5SV27-F1
#
_entry.id   AF-A0ABD5SV27-F1
#
_cell.length_a   1.000
_cell.length_b   1.000
_cell.length_c   1.000
_cell.angle_alpha   90.00
_cell.angle_beta   90.00
_cell.angle_gamma   90.00
#
_symmetry.space_group_name_H-M   'P 1'
#
loop_
_entity.id
_entity.type
_entity.pdbx_description
1 polymer ?
#
loop_
_entity_poly.entity_id
_entity_poly.type
_entity_poly.pdbx_seq_one_letter_code
_entity_poly.pdbx_strand_id
1 'polypeptide(L)'
;LEEAAGETPMLGVPAGVKIYSSVFGVTPTDAGRIADEFERVEPREVNDIDEAAYREGEVRSELRAIVPVPVAPELQSGKQVSSGSVDSLAAGFAREVEPGRTYVFGPGSTVGAIERELGIDPSPLGVDVWRAGLKAEGTEGDDAASDDTESDGQRGAVLARDAAESDILAVLADPVTIVVSPIGGQGFLFGRGNHQISPAVIRRADDIEVVADDEKLDGIDTLHIDTDDAEIDERLEGWLQVRTGRFTTRMVPVA
;
A
#
# COMPACT_ATOMS: atom_id res chain seq x y z
N LEU A 1 14.20 -0.16 -4.95
CA LEU A 1 14.89 -0.51 -3.69
C LEU A 1 16.03 -1.44 -4.06
N GLU A 2 17.26 -1.17 -3.61
CA GLU A 2 18.36 -2.12 -3.80
C GLU A 2 18.01 -3.39 -3.04
N GLU A 3 17.71 -4.46 -3.78
CA GLU A 3 17.77 -5.80 -3.24
C GLU A 3 19.21 -5.95 -2.73
N ALA A 4 19.39 -6.00 -1.41
CA ALA A 4 20.71 -6.22 -0.83
C ALA A 4 21.11 -7.66 -1.16
N ALA A 5 21.67 -7.84 -2.36
CA ALA A 5 22.15 -9.09 -2.92
C ALA A 5 23.38 -9.56 -2.14
N GLY A 6 23.16 -10.02 -0.92
CA GLY A 6 24.10 -10.82 -0.16
C GLY A 6 23.44 -12.17 0.13
N GLU A 7 24.08 -13.26 -0.30
CA GLU A 7 23.71 -14.63 0.10
C GLU A 7 23.77 -14.85 1.63
N THR A 8 24.32 -13.87 2.37
CA THR A 8 24.49 -13.93 3.82
C THR A 8 23.20 -13.47 4.53
N PRO A 9 22.56 -14.34 5.31
CA PRO A 9 21.34 -14.00 6.03
C PRO A 9 21.61 -12.93 7.10
N MET A 10 20.63 -12.04 7.32
CA MET A 10 20.66 -11.04 8.39
C MET A 10 19.84 -11.52 9.58
N LEU A 11 20.39 -11.40 10.78
CA LEU A 11 19.68 -11.67 12.03
C LEU A 11 20.04 -10.60 13.06
N GLY A 12 19.03 -9.91 13.57
CA GLY A 12 19.14 -8.91 14.62
C GLY A 12 19.17 -9.53 16.02
N VAL A 13 20.04 -9.00 16.87
CA VAL A 13 20.10 -9.35 18.30
C VAL A 13 19.33 -8.29 19.10
N PRO A 14 18.28 -8.65 19.87
CA PRO A 14 17.47 -7.66 20.57
C PRO A 14 18.24 -7.04 21.74
N ALA A 15 18.21 -5.71 21.86
CA ALA A 15 18.89 -4.96 22.92
C ALA A 15 17.94 -4.33 23.96
N GLY A 16 16.68 -4.79 24.03
CA GLY A 16 15.70 -4.33 25.02
C GLY A 16 14.88 -3.08 24.65
N VAL A 17 14.83 -2.72 23.36
CA VAL A 17 14.02 -1.61 22.82
C VAL A 17 12.83 -2.16 22.01
N LYS A 18 11.76 -1.37 21.81
CA LYS A 18 10.63 -1.76 20.95
C LYS A 18 11.10 -1.87 19.50
N ILE A 19 11.24 -3.11 19.02
CA ILE A 19 11.72 -3.45 17.69
C ILE A 19 10.52 -3.76 16.77
N TYR A 20 10.52 -3.16 15.58
CA TYR A 20 9.44 -3.24 14.60
C TYR A 20 9.83 -4.00 13.34
N SER A 21 11.13 -4.10 13.04
CA SER A 21 11.66 -4.99 12.01
C SER A 21 11.42 -6.45 12.36
N SER A 22 11.06 -7.25 11.36
CA SER A 22 10.79 -8.69 11.50
C SER A 22 12.05 -9.56 11.45
N VAL A 23 13.20 -8.96 11.76
CA VAL A 23 14.53 -9.55 11.56
C VAL A 23 15.25 -9.94 12.86
N PHE A 24 14.60 -9.81 14.03
CA PHE A 24 15.23 -9.98 15.35
C PHE A 24 14.79 -11.27 16.06
N GLY A 25 15.72 -11.93 16.75
CA GLY A 25 15.38 -12.97 17.73
C GLY A 25 14.61 -12.40 18.94
N VAL A 26 13.85 -13.22 19.64
CA VAL A 26 13.08 -12.78 20.85
C VAL A 26 14.01 -12.38 22.00
N THR A 27 15.12 -13.09 22.19
CA THR A 27 16.19 -12.75 23.14
C THR A 27 17.57 -12.86 22.49
N PRO A 28 18.65 -12.29 23.09
CA PRO A 28 20.00 -12.50 22.56
C PRO A 28 20.41 -13.97 22.51
N THR A 29 19.94 -14.77 23.47
CA THR A 29 20.16 -16.23 23.49
C THR A 29 19.45 -16.91 22.33
N ASP A 30 18.20 -16.50 22.04
CA ASP A 30 17.45 -17.05 20.90
C ASP A 30 18.12 -16.67 19.58
N ALA A 31 18.56 -15.41 19.42
CA ALA A 31 19.31 -15.00 18.24
C ALA A 31 20.61 -15.83 18.05
N GLY A 32 21.31 -16.15 19.14
CA GLY A 32 22.47 -17.05 19.12
C GLY A 32 22.13 -18.46 18.67
N ARG A 33 21.02 -19.04 19.16
CA ARG A 33 20.56 -20.37 18.74
C ARG A 33 20.15 -20.39 17.27
N ILE A 34 19.38 -19.40 16.84
CA ILE A 34 18.92 -19.26 15.45
C ILE A 34 20.12 -19.16 14.51
N ALA A 35 21.15 -18.38 14.86
CA ALA A 35 22.36 -18.25 14.05
C ALA A 35 23.15 -19.57 13.93
N ASP A 36 23.07 -20.46 14.91
CA ASP A 36 23.76 -21.76 14.92
C ASP A 36 22.96 -22.85 14.20
N GLU A 37 21.63 -22.81 14.27
CA GLU A 37 20.76 -23.94 13.89
C GLU A 37 19.96 -23.74 12.58
N PHE A 38 19.94 -22.54 11.99
CA PHE A 38 19.04 -22.29 10.85
C PHE A 38 19.41 -23.10 9.59
N GLU A 39 18.39 -23.63 8.93
CA GLU A 39 18.53 -24.38 7.66
C GLU A 39 17.92 -23.65 6.47
N ARG A 40 17.03 -22.69 6.74
CA ARG A 40 16.25 -21.96 5.73
C ARG A 40 16.18 -20.48 6.09
N VAL A 41 16.05 -19.67 5.06
CA VAL A 41 15.80 -18.23 5.18
C VAL A 41 14.51 -17.84 4.47
N GLU A 42 13.93 -16.74 4.93
CA GLU A 42 12.81 -16.07 4.30
C GLU A 42 13.11 -14.57 4.16
N PRO A 43 12.67 -13.94 3.07
CA PRO A 43 12.71 -12.48 2.93
C PRO A 43 11.83 -11.83 4.01
N ARG A 44 12.40 -10.86 4.75
CA ARG A 44 11.75 -10.16 5.86
C ARG A 44 12.05 -8.66 5.80
N GLU A 45 11.12 -7.86 6.31
CA GLU A 45 11.21 -6.40 6.31
C GLU A 45 12.08 -5.88 7.45
N VAL A 46 13.01 -4.99 7.07
CA VAL A 46 13.72 -4.09 7.99
C VAL A 46 13.01 -2.74 7.94
N ASN A 47 12.25 -2.46 8.99
CA ASN A 47 11.48 -1.23 9.13
C ASN A 47 12.13 -0.32 10.17
N ASP A 48 12.31 0.95 9.80
CA ASP A 48 12.75 2.00 10.72
C ASP A 48 11.53 2.79 11.18
N ILE A 49 11.58 3.38 12.37
CA ILE A 49 10.49 4.21 12.87
C ILE A 49 10.93 5.66 12.90
N ASP A 50 10.05 6.53 12.44
CA ASP A 50 10.18 7.96 12.66
C ASP A 50 9.98 8.27 14.16
N GLU A 51 11.08 8.46 14.87
CA GLU A 51 11.08 8.80 16.30
C GLU A 51 10.39 10.13 16.61
N ALA A 52 10.34 11.07 15.65
CA ALA A 52 9.64 12.35 15.82
C ALA A 52 8.13 12.14 15.74
N ALA A 53 7.65 11.40 14.75
CA ALA A 53 6.24 10.99 14.66
C ALA A 53 5.81 10.18 15.89
N TYR A 54 6.68 9.27 16.37
CA TYR A 54 6.41 8.45 17.56
C TYR A 54 6.19 9.30 18.82
N ARG A 55 6.95 10.39 18.98
CA ARG A 55 6.79 11.34 20.09
C ARG A 55 5.46 12.09 20.05
N GLU A 56 4.88 12.24 18.87
CA GLU A 56 3.57 12.87 18.66
C GLU A 56 2.40 11.88 18.78
N GLY A 57 2.69 10.60 19.11
CA GLY A 57 1.68 9.54 19.25
C GLY A 57 1.32 8.84 17.94
N GLU A 58 2.01 9.16 16.83
CA GLU A 58 1.82 8.51 15.53
C GLU A 58 2.92 7.46 15.29
N VAL A 59 2.55 6.22 14.97
CA VAL A 59 3.53 5.21 14.55
C VAL A 59 3.67 5.29 13.04
N ARG A 60 4.77 5.87 12.56
CA ARG A 60 5.17 5.82 11.15
C ARG A 60 6.38 4.92 11.01
N SER A 61 6.25 3.87 10.21
CA SER A 61 7.35 2.96 9.89
C SER A 61 7.74 3.12 8.43
N GLU A 62 9.02 3.33 8.18
CA GLU A 62 9.61 3.44 6.84
C GLU A 62 10.37 2.14 6.53
N LEU A 63 10.02 1.49 5.42
CA LEU A 63 10.75 0.31 4.95
C LEU A 63 12.15 0.73 4.47
N ARG A 64 13.19 0.15 5.09
CA ARG A 64 14.58 0.40 4.69
C ARG A 64 15.10 -0.65 3.72
N ALA A 65 14.74 -1.92 3.94
CA ALA A 65 15.21 -3.04 3.12
C ALA A 65 14.33 -4.29 3.30
N ILE A 66 14.41 -5.19 2.31
CA ILE A 66 13.99 -6.59 2.43
C ILE A 66 15.27 -7.43 2.44
N VAL A 67 15.45 -8.26 3.46
CA VAL A 67 16.66 -9.06 3.65
C VAL A 67 16.31 -10.52 3.93
N PRO A 68 17.15 -11.49 3.50
CA PRO A 68 16.99 -12.88 3.88
C PRO A 68 17.26 -13.04 5.38
N VAL A 69 16.31 -13.59 6.13
CA VAL A 69 16.43 -13.81 7.58
C VAL A 69 16.18 -15.30 7.86
N PRO A 70 16.94 -15.91 8.77
CA PRO A 70 16.69 -17.26 9.25
C PRO A 70 15.22 -17.52 9.60
N VAL A 71 14.72 -18.72 9.33
CA VAL A 71 13.39 -19.14 9.80
C VAL A 71 13.54 -19.91 11.09
N ALA A 72 12.95 -19.42 12.19
CA ALA A 72 12.89 -20.14 13.45
C ALA A 72 11.64 -19.80 14.26
N PRO A 73 11.12 -20.73 15.09
CA PRO A 73 10.01 -20.48 16.00
C PRO A 73 10.28 -19.36 17.00
N GLU A 74 11.54 -19.13 17.38
CA GLU A 74 11.97 -18.12 18.34
C GLU A 74 12.29 -16.74 17.73
N LEU A 75 11.92 -16.50 16.47
CA LEU A 75 11.95 -15.16 15.90
C LEU A 75 10.80 -14.32 16.40
N GLN A 76 11.09 -13.07 16.75
CA GLN A 76 10.07 -12.14 17.13
C GLN A 76 9.28 -11.79 15.86
N SER A 77 7.99 -12.17 15.80
CA SER A 77 7.08 -11.55 14.86
C SER A 77 7.18 -10.04 15.07
N GLY A 78 7.49 -9.28 14.00
CA GLY A 78 7.45 -7.83 14.08
C GLY A 78 6.16 -7.44 14.76
N LYS A 79 6.21 -6.64 15.83
CA LYS A 79 5.00 -6.19 16.51
C LYS A 79 4.30 -5.25 15.55
N GLN A 80 3.47 -5.83 14.69
CA GLN A 80 2.56 -5.10 13.84
C GLN A 80 1.63 -4.35 14.78
N VAL A 81 1.70 -3.03 14.71
CA VAL A 81 0.73 -2.18 15.39
C VAL A 81 -0.56 -2.36 14.61
N SER A 82 -1.39 -3.29 15.08
CA SER A 82 -2.78 -3.48 14.65
C SER A 82 -3.52 -2.14 14.76
N SER A 83 -3.46 -1.38 13.69
CA SER A 83 -4.18 -0.11 13.52
C SER A 83 -4.84 -0.04 12.14
N GLY A 84 -4.54 -0.98 11.24
CA GLY A 84 -5.03 -1.04 9.86
C GLY A 84 -6.50 -1.44 9.74
N SER A 85 -7.39 -0.58 10.20
CA SER A 85 -8.79 -0.63 9.75
C SER A 85 -8.89 -0.02 8.35
N VAL A 86 -9.83 -0.51 7.54
CA VAL A 86 -10.13 0.08 6.22
C VAL A 86 -10.39 1.59 6.33
N ASP A 87 -11.08 2.04 7.38
CA ASP A 87 -11.35 3.47 7.61
C ASP A 87 -10.06 4.27 7.84
N SER A 88 -9.12 3.74 8.64
CA SER A 88 -7.83 4.40 8.87
C SER A 88 -6.96 4.47 7.60
N LEU A 89 -7.04 3.43 6.76
CA LEU A 89 -6.38 3.39 5.46
C LEU A 89 -6.97 4.47 4.55
N ALA A 90 -8.30 4.53 4.45
CA ALA A 90 -9.00 5.51 3.63
C ALA A 90 -8.68 6.95 4.04
N ALA A 91 -8.76 7.26 5.34
CA ALA A 91 -8.41 8.56 5.89
C ALA A 91 -6.93 8.94 5.66
N GLY A 92 -6.03 7.95 5.66
CA GLY A 92 -4.62 8.14 5.31
C GLY A 92 -4.44 8.49 3.84
N PHE A 93 -5.05 7.69 2.96
CA PHE A 93 -4.99 7.90 1.53
C PHE A 93 -5.49 9.28 1.14
N ALA A 94 -6.67 9.69 1.64
CA ALA A 94 -7.30 10.95 1.28
C ALA A 94 -6.44 12.19 1.62
N ARG A 95 -5.59 12.10 2.66
CA ARG A 95 -4.66 13.17 3.06
C ARG A 95 -3.41 13.26 2.19
N GLU A 96 -3.06 12.18 1.50
CA GLU A 96 -1.84 12.06 0.70
C GLU A 96 -2.10 12.25 -0.80
N VAL A 97 -3.36 12.48 -1.19
CA VAL A 97 -3.74 12.75 -2.58
C VAL A 97 -2.94 13.93 -3.16
N GLU A 98 -2.31 13.68 -4.30
CA GLU A 98 -1.53 14.67 -5.02
C GLU A 98 -2.44 15.59 -5.85
N PRO A 99 -2.34 16.92 -5.68
CA PRO A 99 -3.15 17.87 -6.45
C PRO A 99 -2.95 17.72 -7.95
N GLY A 100 -4.04 17.74 -8.71
CA GLY A 100 -4.00 17.61 -10.17
C GLY A 100 -3.74 16.20 -10.71
N ARG A 101 -3.49 15.20 -9.86
CA ARG A 101 -3.32 13.80 -10.25
C ARG A 101 -4.67 13.14 -10.55
N THR A 102 -4.70 12.24 -11.53
CA THR A 102 -5.84 11.40 -11.86
C THR A 102 -5.70 10.05 -11.17
N TYR A 103 -6.77 9.58 -10.53
CA TYR A 103 -6.85 8.30 -9.85
C TYR A 103 -7.85 7.41 -10.56
N VAL A 104 -7.43 6.18 -10.87
CA VAL A 104 -8.28 5.11 -11.37
C VAL A 104 -8.53 4.15 -10.23
N PHE A 105 -9.74 4.16 -9.69
CA PHE A 105 -10.15 3.33 -8.56
C PHE A 105 -10.70 2.00 -9.07
N GLY A 106 -9.99 0.92 -8.77
CA GLY A 106 -10.44 -0.44 -9.07
C GLY A 106 -11.60 -0.89 -8.18
N PRO A 107 -12.22 -2.04 -8.50
CA PRO A 107 -13.37 -2.53 -7.76
C PRO A 107 -12.98 -2.98 -6.33
N GLY A 108 -13.96 -2.97 -5.43
CA GLY A 108 -13.85 -3.59 -4.11
C GLY A 108 -14.16 -2.67 -2.93
N SER A 109 -14.41 -3.28 -1.77
CA SER A 109 -14.83 -2.57 -0.56
C SER A 109 -13.77 -1.63 0.01
N THR A 110 -12.49 -2.01 -0.05
CA THR A 110 -11.36 -1.21 0.47
C THR A 110 -11.16 0.04 -0.38
N VAL A 111 -11.15 -0.11 -1.71
CA VAL A 111 -11.07 1.03 -2.64
C VAL A 111 -12.32 1.90 -2.51
N GLY A 112 -13.51 1.31 -2.44
CA GLY A 112 -14.74 2.05 -2.21
C GLY A 112 -14.79 2.82 -0.89
N ALA A 113 -14.02 2.42 0.14
CA ALA A 113 -13.88 3.19 1.37
C ALA A 113 -13.03 4.45 1.16
N ILE A 114 -11.94 4.34 0.38
CA ILE A 114 -11.13 5.49 -0.06
C ILE A 114 -12.01 6.47 -0.84
N GLU A 115 -12.81 5.98 -1.77
CA GLU A 115 -13.71 6.81 -2.57
C GLU A 115 -14.71 7.57 -1.70
N ARG A 116 -15.32 6.91 -0.70
CA ARG A 116 -16.24 7.57 0.24
C ARG A 116 -15.55 8.65 1.06
N GLU A 117 -14.32 8.40 1.50
CA GLU A 117 -13.51 9.40 2.22
C GLU A 117 -13.22 10.62 1.34
N LEU A 118 -13.05 10.41 0.03
CA LEU A 118 -12.91 11.48 -0.97
C LEU A 118 -14.24 12.13 -1.38
N GLY A 119 -15.36 11.75 -0.77
CA GLY A 119 -16.69 12.27 -1.09
C GLY A 119 -17.28 11.75 -2.41
N ILE A 120 -16.79 10.60 -2.90
CA ILE A 120 -17.24 9.93 -4.11
C ILE A 120 -18.23 8.81 -3.72
N ASP A 121 -19.27 8.62 -4.54
CA ASP A 121 -20.18 7.48 -4.43
C ASP A 121 -19.59 6.31 -5.23
N PRO A 122 -19.12 5.22 -4.58
CA PRO A 122 -18.30 4.19 -5.22
C PRO A 122 -19.13 3.22 -6.04
N SER A 123 -18.56 2.72 -7.14
CA SER A 123 -19.09 1.62 -7.94
C SER A 123 -18.51 0.28 -7.44
N PRO A 124 -19.24 -0.53 -6.65
CA PRO A 124 -18.62 -1.66 -5.93
C PRO A 124 -17.95 -2.72 -6.80
N LEU A 125 -18.43 -2.88 -8.04
CA LEU A 125 -17.93 -3.82 -9.05
C LEU A 125 -17.33 -3.10 -10.26
N GLY A 126 -17.34 -1.77 -10.27
CA GLY A 126 -16.91 -0.95 -11.38
C GLY A 126 -15.53 -0.36 -11.18
N VAL A 127 -15.08 0.39 -12.18
CA VAL A 127 -13.86 1.20 -12.12
C VAL A 127 -14.25 2.66 -12.25
N ASP A 128 -13.90 3.47 -11.27
CA ASP A 128 -14.21 4.89 -11.25
C ASP A 128 -12.94 5.70 -11.54
N VAL A 129 -13.08 6.85 -12.21
CA VAL A 129 -11.96 7.74 -12.52
C VAL A 129 -12.22 9.12 -11.93
N TRP A 130 -11.28 9.61 -11.13
CA TRP A 130 -11.40 10.87 -10.43
C TRP A 130 -10.12 11.69 -10.56
N ARG A 131 -10.24 13.00 -10.69
CA ARG A 131 -9.10 13.92 -10.74
C ARG A 131 -9.09 14.82 -9.53
N ALA A 132 -7.97 14.81 -8.81
CA ALA A 132 -7.73 15.73 -7.72
C ALA A 132 -7.72 17.18 -8.21
N GLY A 133 -8.38 18.07 -7.48
CA GLY A 133 -8.33 19.49 -7.75
C GLY A 133 -6.91 20.03 -7.58
N LEU A 134 -6.64 21.16 -8.22
CA LEU A 134 -5.40 21.88 -8.02
C LEU A 134 -5.44 22.56 -6.64
N LYS A 135 -4.30 22.61 -5.94
CA LYS A 135 -4.18 23.46 -4.75
C LYS A 135 -4.44 24.90 -5.19
N ALA A 136 -5.35 25.58 -4.51
CA ALA A 136 -5.52 27.02 -4.72
C ALA A 136 -4.19 27.70 -4.34
N GLU A 137 -3.58 28.42 -5.27
CA GLU A 137 -2.42 29.26 -4.97
C GLU A 137 -2.88 30.38 -4.02
N GLY A 138 -2.41 30.34 -2.77
CA GLY A 138 -2.38 31.44 -1.81
C GLY A 138 -3.61 32.35 -1.72
N THR A 139 -4.46 32.11 -0.72
CA THR A 139 -5.06 33.24 0.03
C THR A 139 -4.49 33.18 1.44
N GLU A 140 -3.35 33.85 1.64
CA GLU A 140 -3.07 34.42 2.96
C GLU A 140 -4.06 35.58 3.13
N GLY A 141 -5.01 35.43 4.05
CA GLY A 141 -6.00 36.47 4.32
C GLY A 141 -7.04 36.06 5.36
N ASP A 142 -6.73 36.37 6.61
CA ASP A 142 -7.58 36.72 7.76
C ASP A 142 -8.93 36.00 7.99
N ASP A 143 -8.97 35.32 9.14
CA ASP A 143 -10.08 35.25 10.11
C ASP A 143 -11.50 35.57 9.63
N ALA A 144 -12.30 34.51 9.45
CA ALA A 144 -13.72 34.54 9.85
C ALA A 144 -14.22 33.12 10.14
N ALA A 145 -14.46 32.85 11.43
CA ALA A 145 -15.24 31.71 11.87
C ALA A 145 -16.66 31.73 11.28
N SER A 146 -17.10 30.63 10.69
CA SER A 146 -18.50 30.17 10.70
C SER A 146 -18.64 28.75 10.16
N ASP A 147 -19.29 27.92 10.98
CA ASP A 147 -20.04 26.68 10.68
C ASP A 147 -19.29 25.45 10.12
N ASP A 148 -19.03 24.50 11.04
CA ASP A 148 -19.49 23.11 10.98
C ASP A 148 -19.67 22.50 9.58
N THR A 149 -18.56 22.23 8.89
CA THR A 149 -18.42 21.08 7.99
C THR A 149 -16.92 20.73 7.91
N GLU A 150 -16.36 20.18 8.99
CA GLU A 150 -15.04 19.55 8.94
C GLU A 150 -15.14 18.20 8.21
N SER A 151 -15.23 18.27 6.88
CA SER A 151 -14.55 17.32 6.00
C SER A 151 -13.61 18.15 5.15
N ASP A 152 -12.35 18.24 5.56
CA ASP A 152 -11.23 18.79 4.78
C ASP A 152 -10.91 17.86 3.60
N GLY A 153 -11.96 17.43 2.89
CA GLY A 153 -11.90 16.55 1.75
C GLY A 153 -11.35 17.33 0.57
N GLN A 154 -10.15 16.96 0.16
CA GLN A 154 -9.49 17.45 -1.05
C GLN A 154 -10.51 17.51 -2.20
N ARG A 155 -10.87 18.71 -2.66
CA ARG A 155 -11.84 18.88 -3.76
C ARG A 155 -11.29 18.24 -5.04
N GLY A 156 -12.06 17.41 -5.71
CA GLY A 156 -11.76 16.89 -7.04
C GLY A 156 -13.02 16.59 -7.84
N ALA A 157 -12.86 16.09 -9.07
CA ALA A 157 -13.95 15.84 -10.00
C ALA A 157 -13.94 14.38 -10.47
N VAL A 158 -15.10 13.72 -10.35
CA VAL A 158 -15.31 12.40 -10.97
C VAL A 158 -15.39 12.60 -12.49
N LEU A 159 -14.48 11.97 -13.23
CA LEU A 159 -14.38 12.05 -14.68
C LEU A 159 -15.17 10.93 -15.37
N ALA A 160 -15.23 9.75 -14.75
CA ALA A 160 -16.01 8.60 -15.22
C ALA A 160 -16.45 7.75 -14.02
N ARG A 161 -17.62 7.11 -14.14
CA ARG A 161 -18.14 6.15 -13.16
C ARG A 161 -18.47 4.83 -13.83
N ASP A 162 -18.20 3.72 -13.14
CA ASP A 162 -18.38 2.35 -13.65
C ASP A 162 -17.90 2.24 -15.11
N ALA A 163 -16.68 2.74 -15.33
CA ALA A 163 -16.14 3.08 -16.62
C ALA A 163 -15.62 1.84 -17.34
N ALA A 164 -15.97 1.68 -18.62
CA ALA A 164 -15.31 0.70 -19.48
C ALA A 164 -13.90 1.17 -19.84
N GLU A 165 -13.06 0.29 -20.38
CA GLU A 165 -11.70 0.61 -20.83
C GLU A 165 -11.65 1.87 -21.70
N SER A 166 -12.55 1.99 -22.68
CA SER A 166 -12.61 3.13 -23.59
C SER A 166 -12.94 4.44 -22.88
N ASP A 167 -13.77 4.39 -21.84
CA ASP A 167 -14.17 5.57 -21.07
C ASP A 167 -13.00 6.04 -20.21
N ILE A 168 -12.29 5.09 -19.57
CA ILE A 168 -11.08 5.37 -18.79
C ILE A 168 -10.04 6.04 -19.69
N LEU A 169 -9.67 5.40 -20.80
CA LEU A 169 -8.66 5.92 -21.73
C LEU A 169 -9.01 7.30 -22.31
N ALA A 170 -10.30 7.62 -22.45
CA ALA A 170 -10.75 8.91 -22.97
C ALA A 170 -10.58 10.06 -21.97
N VAL A 171 -10.58 9.78 -20.66
CA VAL A 171 -10.54 10.81 -19.60
C VAL A 171 -9.22 10.86 -18.84
N LEU A 172 -8.33 9.88 -19.01
CA LEU A 172 -7.01 9.88 -18.38
C LEU A 172 -6.21 11.12 -18.76
N ALA A 173 -5.62 11.76 -17.76
CA ALA A 173 -4.69 12.86 -17.95
C ALA A 173 -3.63 12.84 -16.86
N ASP A 174 -2.37 12.97 -17.27
CA ASP A 174 -1.22 12.78 -16.40
C ASP A 174 -1.15 13.85 -15.27
N PRO A 175 -0.53 13.51 -14.12
CA PRO A 175 -0.09 12.16 -13.74
C PRO A 175 -1.27 11.24 -13.35
N VAL A 176 -1.09 9.93 -13.47
CA VAL A 176 -2.11 8.88 -13.26
C VAL A 176 -1.65 7.86 -12.23
N THR A 177 -2.49 7.58 -11.23
CA THR A 177 -2.31 6.46 -10.29
C THR A 177 -3.48 5.49 -10.39
N ILE A 178 -3.18 4.19 -10.52
CA ILE A 178 -4.17 3.13 -10.37
C ILE A 178 -4.19 2.69 -8.91
N VAL A 179 -5.37 2.65 -8.30
CA VAL A 179 -5.56 2.20 -6.91
C VAL A 179 -6.37 0.92 -6.92
N VAL A 180 -5.79 -0.17 -6.43
CA VAL A 180 -6.38 -1.51 -6.51
C VAL A 180 -6.22 -2.28 -5.20
N SER A 181 -7.17 -3.17 -4.93
CA SER A 181 -7.09 -4.13 -3.82
C SER A 181 -6.95 -5.54 -4.40
N PRO A 182 -6.13 -6.42 -3.79
CA PRO A 182 -6.11 -7.83 -4.15
C PRO A 182 -7.48 -8.48 -3.93
N ILE A 183 -7.79 -9.49 -4.74
CA ILE A 183 -8.97 -10.34 -4.55
C ILE A 183 -8.69 -11.30 -3.38
N GLY A 184 -9.53 -11.21 -2.33
CA GLY A 184 -9.35 -11.95 -1.09
C GLY A 184 -9.23 -13.47 -1.29
N GLY A 185 -8.31 -14.10 -0.55
CA GLY A 185 -8.08 -15.54 -0.55
C GLY A 185 -7.31 -16.10 -1.76
N GLN A 186 -7.20 -15.35 -2.87
CA GLN A 186 -6.44 -15.76 -4.05
C GLN A 186 -5.24 -14.87 -4.36
N GLY A 187 -5.22 -13.61 -3.92
CA GLY A 187 -4.07 -12.71 -4.13
C GLY A 187 -3.98 -12.07 -5.52
N PHE A 188 -4.94 -12.29 -6.43
CA PHE A 188 -4.91 -11.64 -7.75
C PHE A 188 -5.10 -10.13 -7.63
N LEU A 189 -4.18 -9.36 -8.22
CA LEU A 189 -4.26 -7.91 -8.33
C LEU A 189 -4.83 -7.48 -9.69
N PHE A 190 -4.29 -8.08 -10.75
CA PHE A 190 -4.82 -7.97 -12.11
C PHE A 190 -5.03 -9.38 -12.66
N GLY A 191 -6.17 -9.63 -13.29
CA GLY A 191 -6.48 -10.92 -13.88
C GLY A 191 -7.25 -10.76 -15.18
N ARG A 192 -7.22 -11.81 -16.02
CA ARG A 192 -7.79 -11.84 -17.40
C ARG A 192 -9.24 -11.37 -17.54
N GLY A 193 -10.03 -11.39 -16.46
CA GLY A 193 -11.44 -11.01 -16.47
C GLY A 193 -11.71 -9.51 -16.21
N ASN A 194 -10.73 -8.75 -15.70
CA ASN A 194 -10.90 -7.32 -15.44
C ASN A 194 -10.47 -6.51 -16.67
N HIS A 195 -11.36 -6.45 -17.67
CA HIS A 195 -11.07 -5.76 -18.93
C HIS A 195 -11.04 -4.23 -18.79
N GLN A 196 -11.54 -3.67 -17.69
CA GLN A 196 -11.58 -2.22 -17.48
C GLN A 196 -10.18 -1.66 -17.21
N ILE A 197 -9.39 -2.34 -16.36
CA ILE A 197 -7.99 -2.00 -16.10
C ILE A 197 -7.09 -2.83 -17.03
N SER A 198 -7.22 -2.57 -18.33
CA SER A 198 -6.50 -3.30 -19.37
C SER A 198 -4.99 -2.97 -19.39
N PRO A 199 -4.18 -3.74 -20.14
CA PRO A 199 -2.80 -3.38 -20.45
C PRO A 199 -2.60 -1.95 -20.99
N ALA A 200 -3.58 -1.43 -21.74
CA ALA A 200 -3.50 -0.07 -22.27
C ALA A 200 -3.66 0.99 -21.17
N VAL A 201 -4.53 0.74 -20.19
CA VAL A 201 -4.72 1.60 -19.01
C VAL A 201 -3.49 1.52 -18.10
N ILE A 202 -2.99 0.32 -17.82
CA ILE A 202 -1.80 0.09 -16.97
C ILE A 202 -0.54 0.74 -17.55
N ARG A 203 -0.40 0.81 -18.87
CA ARG A 203 0.70 1.54 -19.52
C ARG A 203 0.63 3.06 -19.36
N ARG A 204 -0.56 3.61 -19.07
CA ARG A 204 -0.75 5.04 -18.84
C ARG A 204 -0.64 5.45 -17.37
N ALA A 205 -0.63 4.50 -16.46
CA ALA A 205 -0.37 4.78 -15.06
C ALA A 205 1.11 5.11 -14.84
N ASP A 206 1.36 6.21 -14.14
CA ASP A 206 2.67 6.52 -13.58
C ASP A 206 2.95 5.63 -12.37
N ASP A 207 1.91 5.36 -11.56
CA ASP A 207 2.01 4.59 -10.32
C ASP A 207 0.84 3.60 -10.16
N ILE A 208 1.10 2.48 -9.48
CA ILE A 208 0.07 1.53 -9.02
C ILE A 208 0.17 1.44 -7.50
N GLU A 209 -0.89 1.87 -6.81
CA GLU A 209 -0.99 1.78 -5.35
C GLU A 209 -1.89 0.61 -4.97
N VAL A 210 -1.33 -0.35 -4.24
CA VAL A 210 -2.05 -1.54 -3.75
C VAL A 210 -2.53 -1.27 -2.32
N VAL A 211 -3.82 -1.47 -2.07
CA VAL A 211 -4.44 -1.22 -0.77
C VAL A 211 -5.17 -2.47 -0.26
N ALA A 212 -4.92 -2.89 0.97
CA ALA A 212 -5.62 -4.00 1.61
C ALA A 212 -5.49 -3.90 3.13
N ASP A 213 -6.55 -4.20 3.88
CA ASP A 213 -6.41 -4.36 5.33
C ASP A 213 -5.61 -5.63 5.68
N ASP A 214 -5.15 -5.71 6.93
CA ASP A 214 -4.37 -6.86 7.39
C ASP A 214 -5.18 -8.16 7.30
N GLU A 215 -6.49 -8.12 7.58
CA GLU A 215 -7.38 -9.29 7.50
C GLU A 215 -7.48 -9.88 6.08
N LYS A 216 -7.48 -9.04 5.03
CA LYS A 216 -7.49 -9.51 3.64
C LYS A 216 -6.12 -10.06 3.22
N LEU A 217 -5.03 -9.54 3.78
CA LEU A 217 -3.68 -10.05 3.53
C LEU A 217 -3.36 -11.31 4.34
N ASP A 218 -4.10 -11.57 5.42
CA ASP A 218 -3.99 -12.82 6.19
C ASP A 218 -4.43 -14.00 5.33
N GLY A 219 -3.45 -14.78 4.87
CA GLY A 219 -3.65 -15.91 3.95
C GLY A 219 -3.29 -15.62 2.49
N ILE A 220 -2.82 -14.40 2.17
CA ILE A 220 -2.19 -14.09 0.90
C ILE A 220 -0.67 -14.14 1.08
N ASP A 221 -0.07 -15.25 0.67
CA ASP A 221 1.39 -15.41 0.69
C ASP A 221 2.06 -14.69 -0.50
N THR A 222 1.35 -14.58 -1.62
CA THR A 222 1.82 -14.04 -2.88
C THR A 222 0.68 -13.35 -3.64
N LEU A 223 0.98 -12.23 -4.29
CA LEU A 223 0.08 -11.56 -5.23
C LEU A 223 0.25 -12.17 -6.62
N HIS A 224 -0.84 -12.23 -7.38
CA HIS A 224 -0.83 -12.75 -8.74
C HIS A 224 -1.23 -11.69 -9.76
N ILE A 225 -0.53 -11.70 -10.89
CA ILE A 225 -0.74 -10.80 -12.01
C ILE A 225 -0.84 -11.63 -13.28
N ASP A 226 -1.94 -11.46 -14.01
CA ASP A 226 -2.18 -12.10 -15.30
C ASP A 226 -2.96 -11.13 -16.17
N THR A 227 -2.24 -10.20 -16.81
CA THR A 227 -2.82 -9.13 -17.64
C THR A 227 -2.99 -9.54 -19.11
N ASP A 228 -2.61 -10.77 -19.48
CA ASP A 228 -2.48 -11.25 -20.86
C ASP A 228 -1.49 -10.42 -21.70
N ASP A 229 -0.56 -9.73 -21.02
CA ASP A 229 0.49 -8.90 -21.61
C ASP A 229 1.82 -9.13 -20.87
N ALA A 230 2.67 -9.96 -21.47
CA ALA A 230 3.91 -10.43 -20.84
C ALA A 230 4.87 -9.30 -20.42
N GLU A 231 4.86 -8.16 -21.12
CA GLU A 231 5.71 -7.01 -20.78
C GLU A 231 5.24 -6.36 -19.47
N ILE A 232 3.92 -6.28 -19.27
CA ILE A 232 3.35 -5.72 -18.05
C ILE A 232 3.50 -6.70 -16.89
N ASP A 233 3.25 -7.98 -17.14
CA ASP A 233 3.39 -9.03 -16.12
C ASP A 233 4.84 -9.03 -15.60
N GLU A 234 5.85 -9.09 -16.49
CA GLU A 234 7.28 -9.05 -16.12
C GLU A 234 7.65 -7.77 -15.38
N ARG A 235 7.08 -6.62 -15.75
CA ARG A 235 7.34 -5.34 -15.09
C ARG A 235 6.82 -5.28 -13.65
N LEU A 236 5.77 -6.05 -13.34
CA LEU A 236 5.12 -6.05 -12.03
C LEU A 236 5.53 -7.24 -11.15
N GLU A 237 6.35 -8.15 -11.67
CA GLU A 237 6.98 -9.23 -10.90
C GLU A 237 7.91 -8.70 -9.79
N GLY A 238 8.18 -9.55 -8.80
CA GLY A 238 9.07 -9.25 -7.69
C GLY A 238 8.30 -8.95 -6.40
N TRP A 239 8.27 -7.69 -5.98
CA TRP A 239 7.64 -7.30 -4.71
C TRP A 239 6.83 -6.01 -4.86
N LEU A 240 5.61 -6.01 -4.34
CA LEU A 240 4.76 -4.84 -4.27
C LEU A 240 4.53 -4.41 -2.83
N GLN A 241 4.55 -3.10 -2.63
CA GLN A 241 4.17 -2.47 -1.37
C GLN A 241 2.65 -2.34 -1.31
N VAL A 242 2.05 -2.95 -0.30
CA VAL A 242 0.62 -2.86 -0.02
C VAL A 242 0.41 -1.95 1.17
N ARG A 243 -0.37 -0.88 1.00
CA ARG A 243 -0.80 -0.03 2.12
C ARG A 243 -1.84 -0.78 2.95
N THR A 244 -1.59 -0.89 4.25
CA THR A 244 -2.46 -1.60 5.21
C THR A 244 -3.17 -0.71 6.21
N GLY A 245 -2.77 0.55 6.29
CA GLY A 245 -3.37 1.52 7.19
C GLY A 245 -2.96 2.94 6.84
N ARG A 246 -3.16 3.86 7.78
CA ARG A 246 -2.79 5.26 7.58
C ARG A 246 -1.30 5.44 7.28
N PHE A 247 -0.45 4.75 8.04
CA PHE A 247 1.01 4.87 8.00
C PHE A 247 1.73 3.53 7.93
N THR A 248 0.98 2.46 7.68
CA THR A 248 1.49 1.09 7.69
C THR A 248 1.38 0.51 6.29
N THR A 249 2.44 -0.17 5.89
CA THR A 249 2.56 -0.86 4.61
C THR A 249 3.18 -2.23 4.84
N ARG A 250 2.92 -3.16 3.93
CA ARG A 250 3.46 -4.51 3.92
C ARG A 250 3.93 -4.86 2.52
N MET A 251 5.11 -5.44 2.41
CA MET A 251 5.64 -5.99 1.16
C MET A 251 5.07 -7.38 0.93
N VAL A 252 4.53 -7.61 -0.26
CA VAL A 252 3.98 -8.90 -0.68
C VAL A 252 4.66 -9.30 -1.99
N PRO A 253 5.19 -10.54 -2.09
CA PRO A 253 5.83 -10.98 -3.32
C PRO A 253 4.78 -11.12 -4.42
N VAL A 254 5.20 -10.97 -5.67
CA VAL A 254 4.37 -11.14 -6.86
C VAL A 254 4.89 -12.32 -7.67
N ALA A 255 3.99 -13.22 -8.10
CA ALA A 255 4.29 -14.38 -8.94
C ALA A 255 3.31 -14.58 -10.07
#